data_AF-A0A936I8U8-F1
#
_entry.id   AF-A0A936I8U8-F1
#
_cell.length_a   1.000
_cell.length_b   1.000
_cell.length_c   1.000
_cell.angle_alpha   90.00
_cell.angle_beta   90.00
_cell.angle_gamma   90.00
#
_symmetry.space_group_name_H-M   'P 1'
#
loop_
_entity.id
_entity.type
_entity.pdbx_description
1 polymer ?
#
loop_
_entity_poly.entity_id
_entity_poly.type
_entity_poly.pdbx_seq_one_letter_code
_entity_poly.pdbx_strand_id
1 'polypeptide(L)'
;MNPQNEVFPNSCIDPFKIKTKALLSTRFQNLNDFKKSVSIQYAETYLQQDSSLKRPSTVTLKYVSNGEKITRTLTSGLNQGDLVNIQKQDYFSKAKFIFRHPSAVRQRNELEKMHILSRRRADIFGSKDVAFYDLAETTFRHIHTPDLAYHTAKDSSEKGFINTFNHVTAQALITSFFSEELADLIGDMHERLYMPELTTGIFKESQLKDSINNPVDNYVDILNNEIGQKLGLKLKTKYGLDEKTICSPSLLTAYLNDLQSYYMWALEIGMEPFRETDPVVIKFSKKINSLLETL
;
A
#
# COMPACT_ATOMS: atom_id res chain seq x y z
N MET A 1 -15.80 10.81 46.03
CA MET A 1 -15.92 9.85 44.93
C MET A 1 -16.94 10.36 43.94
N ASN A 2 -16.47 10.90 42.83
CA ASN A 2 -17.24 11.08 41.59
C ASN A 2 -16.17 11.21 40.50
N PRO A 3 -16.01 10.24 39.58
CA PRO A 3 -14.99 10.32 38.55
C PRO A 3 -15.41 11.41 37.57
N GLN A 4 -14.52 12.39 37.38
CA GLN A 4 -14.72 13.44 36.41
C GLN A 4 -14.81 12.81 35.02
N ASN A 5 -15.89 13.14 34.32
CA ASN A 5 -16.01 12.98 32.89
C ASN A 5 -14.85 13.75 32.23
N GLU A 6 -13.81 13.03 31.82
CA GLU A 6 -12.85 13.54 30.85
C GLU A 6 -13.59 13.69 29.53
N VAL A 7 -14.05 14.91 29.29
CA VAL A 7 -14.53 15.36 27.99
C VAL A 7 -13.30 15.41 27.08
N PHE A 8 -13.11 14.38 26.26
CA PHE A 8 -12.19 14.44 25.13
C PHE A 8 -12.50 15.70 24.32
N PRO A 9 -11.54 16.59 24.06
CA PRO A 9 -11.80 17.77 23.24
C PRO A 9 -12.19 17.32 21.83
N ASN A 10 -13.46 17.53 21.50
CA ASN A 10 -14.04 17.43 20.15
C ASN A 10 -13.44 18.52 19.23
N SER A 11 -12.15 18.44 18.91
CA SER A 11 -11.56 19.22 17.82
C SER A 11 -10.22 18.67 17.34
N CYS A 12 -10.14 17.37 17.02
CA CYS A 12 -9.24 16.95 15.96
C CYS A 12 -9.92 17.29 14.63
N ILE A 13 -9.74 18.52 14.17
CA ILE A 13 -10.11 18.92 12.82
C ILE A 13 -9.30 18.03 11.89
N ASP A 14 -9.97 17.07 11.26
CA ASP A 14 -9.40 16.17 10.27
C ASP A 14 -8.72 16.99 9.15
N PRO A 15 -7.38 17.08 9.11
CA PRO A 15 -6.71 17.88 8.10
C PRO A 15 -6.78 17.19 6.72
N PHE A 16 -7.21 15.93 6.66
CA PHE A 16 -7.29 15.12 5.47
C PHE A 16 -8.71 14.63 5.30
N LYS A 17 -9.53 15.28 4.46
CA LYS A 17 -10.93 14.87 4.16
C LYS A 17 -11.17 13.39 3.72
N ILE A 18 -10.18 12.49 3.82
CA ILE A 18 -10.34 11.04 3.76
C ILE A 18 -10.96 10.58 5.06
N LYS A 19 -12.20 10.10 4.94
CA LYS A 19 -12.98 9.55 6.04
C LYS A 19 -12.91 8.02 6.04
N THR A 20 -12.21 7.44 5.10
CA THR A 20 -12.02 6.00 5.07
C THR A 20 -10.89 5.57 6.00
N LYS A 21 -11.16 4.64 6.92
CA LYS A 21 -10.16 4.11 7.84
C LYS A 21 -9.26 3.07 7.15
N ALA A 22 -8.00 2.99 7.55
CA ALA A 22 -7.12 1.90 7.16
C ALA A 22 -7.61 0.59 7.79
N LEU A 23 -7.31 -0.53 7.13
CA LEU A 23 -7.72 -1.85 7.57
C LEU A 23 -6.50 -2.64 8.05
N LEU A 24 -6.67 -3.41 9.13
CA LEU A 24 -5.68 -4.36 9.63
C LEU A 24 -6.20 -5.77 9.35
N SER A 25 -5.45 -6.58 8.58
CA SER A 25 -5.89 -7.94 8.21
C SER A 25 -6.10 -8.83 9.44
N THR A 26 -5.31 -8.59 10.49
CA THR A 26 -5.37 -9.27 11.79
C THR A 26 -6.66 -9.04 12.56
N ARG A 27 -7.49 -8.06 12.17
CA ARG A 27 -8.79 -7.77 12.76
C ARG A 27 -9.93 -8.60 12.19
N PHE A 28 -9.66 -9.38 11.14
CA PHE A 28 -10.64 -10.24 10.52
C PHE A 28 -10.29 -11.69 10.80
N GLN A 29 -11.29 -12.46 11.25
CA GLN A 29 -11.06 -13.87 11.59
C GLN A 29 -10.85 -14.74 10.34
N ASN A 30 -11.55 -14.40 9.26
CA ASN A 30 -11.56 -15.12 8.00
C ASN A 30 -12.27 -14.30 6.90
N LEU A 31 -12.33 -14.84 5.69
CA LEU A 31 -12.95 -14.17 4.54
C LEU A 31 -14.45 -13.87 4.73
N ASN A 32 -15.19 -14.69 5.48
CA ASN A 32 -16.61 -14.42 5.75
C ASN A 32 -16.78 -13.24 6.71
N ASP A 33 -15.88 -13.12 7.70
CA ASP A 33 -15.86 -11.99 8.61
C ASP A 33 -15.49 -10.68 7.88
N PHE A 34 -14.47 -10.73 7.02
CA PHE A 34 -14.08 -9.61 6.16
C PHE A 34 -15.22 -9.12 5.26
N LYS A 35 -15.99 -10.05 4.66
CA LYS A 35 -17.15 -9.74 3.80
C LYS A 35 -18.29 -9.00 4.51
N LYS A 36 -18.31 -8.97 5.85
CA LYS A 36 -19.27 -8.14 6.61
C LYS A 36 -18.97 -6.66 6.48
N SER A 37 -17.70 -6.30 6.28
CA SER A 37 -17.24 -4.90 6.18
C SER A 37 -16.97 -4.46 4.74
N VAL A 38 -16.67 -5.42 3.85
CA VAL A 38 -16.27 -5.16 2.46
C VAL A 38 -17.12 -5.99 1.50
N SER A 39 -17.72 -5.33 0.51
CA SER A 39 -18.38 -6.04 -0.59
C SER A 39 -17.34 -6.46 -1.63
N ILE A 40 -17.33 -7.75 -1.96
CA ILE A 40 -16.46 -8.35 -2.97
C ILE A 40 -17.34 -8.85 -4.10
N GLN A 41 -17.17 -8.28 -5.30
CA GLN A 41 -17.99 -8.58 -6.47
C GLN A 41 -17.09 -9.05 -7.61
N TYR A 42 -17.29 -10.27 -8.08
CA TYR A 42 -16.56 -10.83 -9.23
C TYR A 42 -17.38 -10.65 -10.52
N ALA A 43 -16.72 -10.25 -11.61
CA ALA A 43 -17.42 -9.78 -12.81
C ALA A 43 -18.07 -10.89 -13.67
N GLU A 44 -17.73 -12.18 -13.52
CA GLU A 44 -18.48 -13.33 -14.08
C GLU A 44 -17.88 -14.67 -13.59
N THR A 45 -18.75 -15.67 -13.38
CA THR A 45 -18.45 -17.01 -12.83
C THR A 45 -17.68 -17.87 -13.83
N TYR A 46 -16.49 -18.35 -13.45
CA TYR A 46 -15.64 -19.32 -14.19
C TYR A 46 -16.32 -20.69 -14.47
N LEU A 47 -17.61 -20.85 -14.19
CA LEU A 47 -18.37 -22.10 -14.31
C LEU A 47 -19.01 -22.31 -15.69
N GLN A 48 -18.88 -21.36 -16.62
CA GLN A 48 -19.29 -21.55 -18.01
C GLN A 48 -18.27 -20.94 -18.95
N GLN A 49 -17.30 -21.72 -19.43
CA GLN A 49 -16.54 -21.33 -20.61
C GLN A 49 -16.15 -22.53 -21.45
N ASP A 50 -17.14 -23.01 -22.20
CA ASP A 50 -16.93 -23.52 -23.55
C ASP A 50 -16.96 -22.29 -24.48
N SER A 51 -15.81 -21.65 -24.72
CA SER A 51 -15.61 -20.69 -25.81
C SER A 51 -14.18 -20.14 -25.82
N SER A 52 -13.63 -20.01 -27.01
CA SER A 52 -12.27 -19.61 -27.38
C SER A 52 -11.84 -18.16 -27.02
N LEU A 53 -12.59 -17.47 -26.16
CA LEU A 53 -12.33 -16.08 -25.75
C LEU A 53 -12.17 -16.00 -24.23
N LYS A 54 -10.93 -16.17 -23.74
CA LYS A 54 -10.57 -15.94 -22.33
C LYS A 54 -10.73 -14.46 -22.00
N ARG A 55 -11.88 -14.07 -21.45
CA ARG A 55 -12.08 -12.74 -20.84
C ARG A 55 -11.22 -12.62 -19.58
N PRO A 56 -10.65 -11.44 -19.29
CA PRO A 56 -9.92 -11.23 -18.05
C PRO A 56 -10.87 -11.37 -16.85
N SER A 57 -10.41 -12.00 -15.77
CA SER A 57 -11.16 -12.06 -14.51
C SER A 57 -11.00 -10.76 -13.75
N THR A 58 -12.08 -10.29 -13.13
CA THR A 58 -12.09 -9.00 -12.43
C THR A 58 -12.82 -9.15 -11.10
N VAL A 59 -12.26 -8.54 -10.06
CA VAL A 59 -12.88 -8.37 -8.75
C VAL A 59 -13.01 -6.89 -8.46
N THR A 60 -14.17 -6.49 -7.93
CA THR A 60 -14.43 -5.14 -7.42
C THR A 60 -14.64 -5.23 -5.91
N LEU A 61 -13.82 -4.53 -5.16
CA LEU A 61 -13.95 -4.33 -3.72
C LEU A 61 -14.65 -3.00 -3.47
N LYS A 62 -15.66 -2.99 -2.60
CA LYS A 62 -16.32 -1.77 -2.12
C LYS A 62 -16.27 -1.76 -0.61
N TYR A 63 -15.61 -0.75 -0.06
CA TYR A 63 -15.47 -0.54 1.37
C TYR A 63 -16.06 0.82 1.73
N VAL A 64 -16.89 0.86 2.78
CA VAL A 64 -17.53 2.09 3.25
C VAL A 64 -17.10 2.30 4.70
N SER A 65 -16.55 3.48 4.98
CA SER A 65 -16.15 3.88 6.33
C SER A 65 -16.42 5.36 6.52
N ASN A 66 -17.04 5.71 7.66
CA ASN A 66 -17.36 7.07 8.07
C ASN A 66 -17.99 7.93 6.94
N GLY A 67 -18.91 7.33 6.18
CA GLY A 67 -19.64 7.98 5.09
C GLY A 67 -18.87 8.14 3.77
N GLU A 68 -17.59 7.78 3.70
CA GLU A 68 -16.84 7.70 2.44
C GLU A 68 -16.83 6.26 1.91
N LYS A 69 -16.94 6.14 0.59
CA LYS A 69 -16.85 4.87 -0.12
C LYS A 69 -15.55 4.82 -0.92
N ILE A 70 -14.81 3.74 -0.73
CA ILE A 70 -13.71 3.31 -1.59
C ILE A 70 -14.20 2.20 -2.50
N THR A 71 -13.86 2.29 -3.79
CA THR A 71 -14.12 1.25 -4.77
C THR A 71 -12.83 0.96 -5.50
N ARG A 72 -12.34 -0.27 -5.40
CA ARG A 72 -11.10 -0.71 -6.03
C ARG A 72 -11.38 -1.91 -6.93
N THR A 73 -10.92 -1.85 -8.17
CA THR A 73 -11.11 -2.92 -9.14
C THR A 73 -9.75 -3.53 -9.48
N LEU A 74 -9.60 -4.83 -9.25
CA LEU A 74 -8.42 -5.59 -9.69
C LEU A 74 -8.82 -6.48 -10.86
N THR A 75 -8.05 -6.38 -11.94
CA THR A 75 -8.24 -7.22 -13.14
C THR A 75 -7.05 -8.16 -13.32
N SER A 76 -7.30 -9.37 -13.82
CA SER A 76 -6.26 -10.34 -14.15
C SER A 76 -5.30 -9.76 -15.19
N GLY A 77 -4.02 -9.99 -15.01
CA GLY A 77 -2.98 -9.42 -15.86
C GLY A 77 -1.60 -9.75 -15.30
N LEU A 78 -0.59 -8.98 -15.71
CA LEU A 78 0.80 -9.19 -15.31
C LEU A 78 1.01 -9.12 -13.81
N ASN A 79 1.91 -9.95 -13.30
CA ASN A 79 2.47 -9.82 -11.96
C ASN A 79 3.93 -9.30 -12.02
N GLN A 80 4.47 -8.91 -10.86
CA GLN A 80 5.84 -8.38 -10.78
C GLN A 80 6.93 -9.40 -11.18
N GLY A 81 6.68 -10.69 -10.99
CA GLY A 81 7.59 -11.77 -11.40
C GLY A 81 7.71 -11.89 -12.92
N ASP A 82 6.62 -11.64 -13.65
CA ASP A 82 6.63 -11.63 -15.12
C ASP A 82 7.63 -10.59 -15.65
N LEU A 83 7.62 -9.37 -15.09
CA LEU A 83 8.55 -8.30 -15.50
C LEU A 83 10.03 -8.64 -15.27
N VAL A 84 10.35 -9.17 -14.09
CA VAL A 84 11.72 -9.55 -13.73
C VAL A 84 12.22 -10.68 -14.62
N ASN A 85 11.35 -11.63 -14.97
CA ASN A 85 11.66 -12.71 -15.88
C ASN A 85 11.83 -12.21 -17.32
N ILE A 86 11.07 -11.21 -17.76
CA ILE A 86 11.19 -10.60 -19.10
C ILE A 86 12.51 -9.84 -19.28
N GLN A 87 13.05 -9.22 -18.23
CA GLN A 87 14.37 -8.59 -18.29
C GLN A 87 15.47 -9.61 -18.65
N LYS A 88 15.27 -10.89 -18.31
CA LYS A 88 16.19 -12.01 -18.59
C LYS A 88 15.94 -12.74 -19.92
N GLN A 89 14.97 -12.34 -20.74
CA GLN A 89 14.58 -13.07 -21.97
C GLN A 89 14.95 -12.35 -23.29
N ASP A 90 14.95 -13.14 -24.38
CA ASP A 90 15.29 -12.75 -25.76
C ASP A 90 14.37 -11.68 -26.38
N TYR A 91 14.90 -10.95 -27.36
CA TYR A 91 14.30 -9.78 -28.02
C TYR A 91 12.88 -10.00 -28.59
N PHE A 92 12.57 -11.18 -29.13
CA PHE A 92 11.24 -11.48 -29.69
C PHE A 92 10.16 -11.67 -28.61
N SER A 93 10.52 -12.14 -27.41
CA SER A 93 9.60 -12.23 -26.26
C SER A 93 9.30 -10.86 -25.65
N LYS A 94 10.28 -9.94 -25.70
CA LYS A 94 10.10 -8.53 -25.31
C LYS A 94 9.10 -7.81 -26.22
N ALA A 95 9.15 -8.02 -27.54
CA ALA A 95 8.21 -7.40 -28.50
C ALA A 95 6.75 -7.88 -28.31
N LYS A 96 6.53 -9.17 -28.03
CA LYS A 96 5.20 -9.74 -27.74
C LYS A 96 4.62 -9.27 -26.40
N PHE A 97 5.50 -9.01 -25.43
CA PHE A 97 5.14 -8.40 -24.15
C PHE A 97 4.76 -6.92 -24.31
N ILE A 98 5.53 -6.17 -25.11
CA ILE A 98 5.29 -4.76 -25.46
C ILE A 98 3.93 -4.58 -26.13
N PHE A 99 3.56 -5.48 -27.05
CA PHE A 99 2.29 -5.43 -27.75
C PHE A 99 1.06 -5.72 -26.84
N ARG A 100 1.27 -6.38 -25.69
CA ARG A 100 0.18 -6.78 -24.79
C ARG A 100 0.02 -5.88 -23.55
N HIS A 101 1.04 -5.09 -23.19
CA HIS A 101 1.02 -4.28 -21.95
C HIS A 101 1.70 -2.91 -22.12
N PRO A 102 1.06 -1.96 -22.83
CA PRO A 102 1.64 -0.66 -23.15
C PRO A 102 2.04 0.17 -21.91
N SER A 103 1.28 0.09 -20.82
CA SER A 103 1.52 0.86 -19.58
C SER A 103 2.82 0.46 -18.87
N ALA A 104 3.08 -0.84 -18.73
CA ALA A 104 4.30 -1.34 -18.07
C ALA A 104 5.59 -0.99 -18.84
N VAL A 105 5.51 -0.91 -20.17
CA VAL A 105 6.64 -0.50 -21.01
C VAL A 105 6.87 1.00 -20.94
N ARG A 106 5.80 1.79 -21.00
CA ARG A 106 5.85 3.25 -20.92
C ARG A 106 6.47 3.73 -19.60
N GLN A 107 6.29 2.97 -18.53
CA GLN A 107 6.76 3.30 -17.18
C GLN A 107 7.99 2.49 -16.74
N ARG A 108 8.72 1.84 -17.65
CA ARG A 108 9.81 0.91 -17.28
C ARG A 108 10.89 1.53 -16.38
N ASN A 109 11.32 2.77 -16.67
CA ASN A 109 12.31 3.47 -15.86
C ASN A 109 11.77 3.75 -14.45
N GLU A 110 10.50 4.14 -14.35
CA GLU A 110 9.83 4.38 -13.08
C GLU A 110 9.67 3.09 -12.27
N LEU A 111 9.34 1.98 -12.91
CA LEU A 111 9.27 0.67 -12.26
C LEU A 111 10.63 0.23 -11.68
N GLU A 112 11.74 0.58 -12.33
CA GLU A 112 13.09 0.34 -11.81
C GLU A 112 13.38 1.22 -10.58
N LYS A 113 13.00 2.50 -10.60
CA LYS A 113 13.09 3.38 -9.43
C LYS A 113 12.29 2.80 -8.25
N MET A 114 11.08 2.28 -8.51
CA MET A 114 10.25 1.68 -7.45
C MET A 114 10.83 0.36 -6.94
N HIS A 115 11.47 -0.41 -7.82
CA HIS A 115 12.25 -1.58 -7.41
C HIS A 115 13.41 -1.20 -6.47
N ILE A 116 14.05 -0.06 -6.71
CA ILE A 116 15.11 0.46 -5.85
C ILE A 116 14.54 0.95 -4.51
N LEU A 117 13.42 1.68 -4.49
CA LEU A 117 12.79 2.18 -3.25
C LEU A 117 12.22 1.07 -2.37
N SER A 118 11.77 -0.04 -2.95
CA SER A 118 11.23 -1.19 -2.21
C SER A 118 12.30 -2.06 -1.56
N ARG A 119 13.60 -1.80 -1.77
CA ARG A 119 14.69 -2.68 -1.31
C ARG A 119 15.85 -1.90 -0.73
N ARG A 120 16.52 -2.48 0.26
CA ARG A 120 17.85 -2.02 0.67
C ARG A 120 18.84 -2.40 -0.44
N ARG A 121 19.45 -1.40 -1.06
CA ARG A 121 20.42 -1.49 -2.16
C ARG A 121 21.77 -1.05 -1.65
N ALA A 122 22.38 -1.88 -0.80
CA ALA A 122 23.68 -1.58 -0.21
C ALA A 122 24.80 -1.43 -1.24
N ASP A 123 24.61 -2.01 -2.43
CA ASP A 123 25.46 -1.87 -3.61
C ASP A 123 25.44 -0.45 -4.21
N ILE A 124 24.33 0.28 -4.05
CA ILE A 124 24.17 1.65 -4.58
C ILE A 124 24.30 2.70 -3.47
N PHE A 125 23.65 2.46 -2.33
CA PHE A 125 23.50 3.45 -1.24
C PHE A 125 24.25 3.09 0.05
N GLY A 126 25.01 2.00 0.05
CA GLY A 126 25.84 1.55 1.17
C GLY A 126 25.12 0.72 2.23
N SER A 127 25.88 0.17 3.18
CA SER A 127 25.45 -0.86 4.14
C SER A 127 24.32 -0.48 5.11
N LYS A 128 23.89 0.78 5.10
CA LYS A 128 22.82 1.30 5.97
C LYS A 128 21.65 1.88 5.18
N ASP A 129 21.52 1.51 3.91
CA ASP A 129 20.39 1.89 3.05
C ASP A 129 19.04 1.48 3.64
N VAL A 130 17.98 2.16 3.20
CA VAL A 130 16.61 2.03 3.70
C VAL A 130 15.61 1.81 2.56
N ALA A 131 14.52 1.13 2.85
CA ALA A 131 13.41 0.84 1.95
C ALA A 131 12.08 1.32 2.53
N PHE A 132 10.98 1.23 1.77
CA PHE A 132 9.62 1.48 2.28
C PHE A 132 9.34 0.70 3.57
N TYR A 133 9.80 -0.54 3.64
CA TYR A 133 9.66 -1.39 4.82
C TYR A 133 10.31 -0.78 6.07
N ASP A 134 11.46 -0.10 5.94
CA ASP A 134 12.13 0.57 7.07
C ASP A 134 11.31 1.76 7.61
N LEU A 135 10.59 2.47 6.73
CA LEU A 135 9.64 3.51 7.15
C LEU A 135 8.47 2.88 7.91
N ALA A 136 7.93 1.76 7.43
CA ALA A 136 6.84 1.05 8.08
C ALA A 136 7.25 0.51 9.47
N GLU A 137 8.42 -0.12 9.58
CA GLU A 137 8.97 -0.56 10.87
C GLU A 137 9.18 0.61 11.84
N THR A 138 9.71 1.73 11.35
CA THR A 138 9.93 2.91 12.21
C THR A 138 8.59 3.49 12.67
N THR A 139 7.62 3.60 11.76
CA THR A 139 6.24 4.02 12.06
C THR A 139 5.61 3.10 13.10
N PHE A 140 5.79 1.79 12.99
CA PHE A 140 5.35 0.81 13.99
C PHE A 140 6.00 1.02 15.35
N ARG A 141 7.32 1.25 15.41
CA ARG A 141 8.05 1.53 16.66
C ARG A 141 7.61 2.83 17.33
N HIS A 142 7.01 3.74 16.59
CA HIS A 142 6.47 4.98 17.14
C HIS A 142 5.13 4.79 17.87
N ILE A 143 4.47 3.62 17.77
CA ILE A 143 3.26 3.36 18.56
C ILE A 143 3.60 3.40 20.06
N HIS A 144 3.07 4.39 20.78
CA HIS A 144 3.30 4.57 22.22
C HIS A 144 2.08 4.22 23.09
N THR A 145 1.04 3.65 22.49
CA THR A 145 -0.20 3.21 23.17
C THR A 145 -0.44 1.71 22.94
N PRO A 146 0.47 0.84 23.42
CA PRO A 146 0.40 -0.60 23.15
C PRO A 146 -0.94 -1.23 23.58
N ASP A 147 -1.55 -0.72 24.66
CA ASP A 147 -2.85 -1.21 25.17
C ASP A 147 -4.02 -0.92 24.23
N LEU A 148 -3.93 0.15 23.42
CA LEU A 148 -4.90 0.47 22.37
C LEU A 148 -4.56 -0.23 21.05
N ALA A 149 -3.28 -0.42 20.77
CA ALA A 149 -2.84 -0.96 19.49
C ALA A 149 -2.99 -2.47 19.40
N TYR A 150 -2.57 -3.22 20.42
CA TYR A 150 -2.31 -4.66 20.29
C TYR A 150 -3.37 -5.53 20.98
N HIS A 151 -4.58 -5.60 20.42
CA HIS A 151 -5.62 -6.48 20.98
C HIS A 151 -5.29 -7.97 20.82
N THR A 152 -4.45 -8.32 19.83
CA THR A 152 -3.97 -9.68 19.60
C THR A 152 -2.47 -9.67 19.28
N ALA A 153 -1.78 -10.78 19.56
CA ALA A 153 -0.36 -10.94 19.22
C ALA A 153 -0.07 -10.81 17.71
N LYS A 154 -1.08 -11.00 16.86
CA LYS A 154 -0.94 -10.82 15.41
C LYS A 154 -0.78 -9.35 15.02
N ASP A 155 -1.33 -8.41 15.80
CA ASP A 155 -1.25 -6.97 15.46
C ASP A 155 0.20 -6.45 15.53
N SER A 156 1.00 -7.02 16.42
CA SER A 156 2.44 -6.75 16.54
C SER A 156 3.31 -7.55 15.58
N SER A 157 2.73 -8.43 14.76
CA SER A 157 3.46 -9.20 13.74
C SER A 157 3.64 -8.40 12.45
N GLU A 158 4.46 -8.90 11.52
CA GLU A 158 4.62 -8.29 10.19
C GLU A 158 3.27 -8.08 9.50
N LYS A 159 2.33 -9.02 9.64
CA LYS A 159 0.99 -8.97 9.03
C LYS A 159 0.03 -7.98 9.70
N GLY A 160 0.39 -7.43 10.86
CA GLY A 160 -0.41 -6.43 11.56
C GLY A 160 -0.12 -5.02 11.05
N PHE A 161 0.27 -4.14 11.98
CA PHE A 161 0.52 -2.73 11.67
C PHE A 161 1.62 -2.51 10.63
N ILE A 162 2.69 -3.32 10.64
CA ILE A 162 3.82 -3.14 9.73
C ILE A 162 3.36 -3.28 8.26
N ASN A 163 2.60 -4.32 7.92
CA ASN A 163 2.08 -4.50 6.56
C ASN A 163 1.18 -3.33 6.15
N THR A 164 0.24 -2.95 7.03
CA THR A 164 -0.69 -1.84 6.77
C THR A 164 0.05 -0.53 6.54
N PHE A 165 1.02 -0.19 7.40
CA PHE A 165 1.83 1.02 7.23
C PHE A 165 2.70 0.96 5.98
N ASN A 166 3.23 -0.20 5.63
CA ASN A 166 4.02 -0.35 4.42
C ASN A 166 3.18 -0.09 3.16
N HIS A 167 2.01 -0.71 3.05
CA HIS A 167 1.11 -0.54 1.90
C HIS A 167 0.62 0.90 1.78
N VAL A 168 0.07 1.48 2.87
CA VAL A 168 -0.47 2.85 2.84
C VAL A 168 0.64 3.88 2.59
N THR A 169 1.76 3.82 3.33
CA THR A 169 2.86 4.80 3.20
C THR A 169 3.56 4.69 1.85
N ALA A 170 3.83 3.48 1.37
CA ALA A 170 4.48 3.30 0.06
C ALA A 170 3.60 3.87 -1.06
N GLN A 171 2.31 3.52 -1.07
CA GLN A 171 1.39 4.01 -2.11
C GLN A 171 1.19 5.52 -2.03
N ALA A 172 1.13 6.10 -0.83
CA ALA A 172 1.09 7.56 -0.68
C ALA A 172 2.32 8.23 -1.30
N LEU A 173 3.52 7.75 -0.98
CA LEU A 173 4.78 8.30 -1.51
C LEU A 173 4.89 8.12 -3.03
N ILE A 174 4.53 6.95 -3.56
CA ILE A 174 4.56 6.68 -5.00
C ILE A 174 3.60 7.61 -5.73
N THR A 175 2.36 7.73 -5.26
CA THR A 175 1.36 8.61 -5.87
C THR A 175 1.77 10.08 -5.81
N SER A 176 2.38 10.52 -4.71
CA SER A 176 2.67 11.93 -4.50
C SER A 176 3.94 12.40 -5.23
N PHE A 177 5.01 11.61 -5.20
CA PHE A 177 6.30 11.97 -5.81
C PHE A 177 6.46 11.51 -7.25
N PHE A 178 5.71 10.49 -7.70
CA PHE A 178 5.82 9.94 -9.05
C PHE A 178 4.50 10.12 -9.79
N SER A 179 3.57 9.17 -9.66
CA SER A 179 2.23 9.29 -10.25
C SER A 179 1.24 8.30 -9.65
N GLU A 180 -0.05 8.65 -9.71
CA GLU A 180 -1.15 7.74 -9.39
C GLU A 180 -1.16 6.52 -10.30
N GLU A 181 -0.93 6.70 -11.61
CA GLU A 181 -0.87 5.60 -12.59
C GLU A 181 0.21 4.56 -12.26
N LEU A 182 1.37 5.00 -11.76
CA LEU A 182 2.46 4.11 -11.34
C LEU A 182 2.10 3.37 -10.05
N ALA A 183 1.50 4.07 -9.10
CA ALA A 183 1.07 3.51 -7.82
C ALA A 183 0.01 2.40 -8.04
N ASP A 184 -0.96 2.69 -8.91
CA ASP A 184 -1.99 1.77 -9.38
C ASP A 184 -1.38 0.49 -9.98
N LEU A 185 -0.50 0.67 -10.97
CA LEU A 185 0.18 -0.44 -11.64
C LEU A 185 0.95 -1.32 -10.66
N ILE A 186 1.72 -0.73 -9.74
CA ILE A 186 2.57 -1.48 -8.81
C ILE A 186 1.73 -2.22 -7.77
N GLY A 187 0.71 -1.57 -7.21
CA GLY A 187 -0.20 -2.22 -6.27
C GLY A 187 -0.81 -3.46 -6.90
N ASP A 188 -1.41 -3.29 -8.07
CA ASP A 188 -2.00 -4.39 -8.84
C ASP A 188 -1.04 -5.54 -9.14
N MET A 189 0.19 -5.21 -9.55
CA MET A 189 1.21 -6.21 -9.87
C MET A 189 1.75 -6.95 -8.64
N HIS A 190 1.84 -6.25 -7.51
CA HIS A 190 2.25 -6.81 -6.23
C HIS A 190 1.23 -7.83 -5.74
N GLU A 191 -0.05 -7.45 -5.68
CA GLU A 191 -1.11 -8.35 -5.17
C GLU A 191 -1.29 -9.58 -6.07
N ARG A 192 -1.23 -9.41 -7.40
CA ARG A 192 -1.30 -10.55 -8.34
C ARG A 192 -0.10 -11.49 -8.27
N LEU A 193 1.06 -11.03 -7.83
CA LEU A 193 2.23 -11.91 -7.66
C LEU A 193 1.98 -12.91 -6.54
N TYR A 194 1.37 -12.47 -5.45
CA TYR A 194 1.16 -13.31 -4.28
C TYR A 194 -0.10 -14.18 -4.39
N MET A 195 -1.18 -13.68 -4.98
CA MET A 195 -2.43 -14.43 -5.07
C MET A 195 -3.22 -14.09 -6.36
N PRO A 196 -2.94 -14.73 -7.50
CA PRO A 196 -3.67 -14.50 -8.74
C PRO A 196 -5.17 -14.87 -8.64
N GLU A 197 -5.53 -15.78 -7.73
CA GLU A 197 -6.91 -16.19 -7.44
C GLU A 197 -7.80 -15.05 -6.92
N LEU A 198 -7.22 -13.92 -6.47
CA LEU A 198 -7.98 -12.75 -6.00
C LEU A 198 -9.00 -12.25 -7.01
N THR A 199 -8.74 -12.39 -8.30
CA THR A 199 -9.61 -11.91 -9.38
C THR A 199 -10.76 -12.87 -9.73
N THR A 200 -10.67 -14.13 -9.31
CA THR A 200 -11.69 -15.16 -9.58
C THR A 200 -12.48 -15.54 -8.32
N GLY A 201 -11.88 -15.35 -7.14
CA GLY A 201 -12.45 -15.80 -5.86
C GLY A 201 -12.35 -17.31 -5.65
N ILE A 202 -11.67 -18.04 -6.53
CA ILE A 202 -11.52 -19.49 -6.46
C ILE A 202 -10.21 -19.80 -5.73
N PHE A 203 -10.30 -19.90 -4.40
CA PHE A 203 -9.15 -20.19 -3.54
C PHE A 203 -9.05 -21.67 -3.22
N LYS A 204 -7.82 -22.17 -3.08
CA LYS A 204 -7.56 -23.49 -2.51
C LYS A 204 -7.86 -23.46 -1.02
N GLU A 205 -8.29 -24.60 -0.48
CA GLU A 205 -8.52 -24.77 0.95
C GLU A 205 -7.29 -24.42 1.80
N SER A 206 -6.09 -24.73 1.30
CA SER A 206 -4.83 -24.36 1.94
C SER A 206 -4.63 -22.84 2.02
N GLN A 207 -5.04 -22.07 1.01
CA GLN A 207 -4.96 -20.60 1.00
C GLN A 207 -5.96 -19.99 1.99
N LEU A 208 -7.15 -20.59 2.12
CA LEU A 208 -8.17 -20.12 3.06
C LEU A 208 -7.79 -20.37 4.52
N LYS A 209 -7.01 -21.43 4.79
CA LYS A 209 -6.55 -21.82 6.13
C LYS A 209 -5.18 -21.26 6.50
N ASP A 210 -4.47 -20.63 5.57
CA ASP A 210 -3.16 -20.05 5.83
C ASP A 210 -3.26 -18.90 6.83
N SER A 211 -2.56 -19.00 7.96
CA SER A 211 -2.58 -17.96 8.99
C SER A 211 -1.80 -16.70 8.63
N ILE A 212 -1.00 -16.75 7.57
CA ILE A 212 -0.04 -15.71 7.15
C ILE A 212 -0.41 -15.17 5.76
N ASN A 213 -0.58 -16.04 4.76
CA ASN A 213 -0.82 -15.66 3.36
C ASN A 213 -2.20 -16.14 2.89
N ASN A 214 -3.23 -15.42 3.30
CA ASN A 214 -4.62 -15.73 2.96
C ASN A 214 -5.29 -14.58 2.19
N PRO A 215 -6.45 -14.83 1.55
CA PRO A 215 -7.11 -13.83 0.72
C PRO A 215 -7.51 -12.56 1.47
N VAL A 216 -7.73 -12.63 2.78
CA VAL A 216 -8.11 -11.45 3.57
C VAL A 216 -6.97 -10.48 3.65
N ASP A 217 -5.75 -10.97 3.87
CA ASP A 217 -4.53 -10.15 3.89
C ASP A 217 -4.37 -9.37 2.58
N ASN A 218 -4.39 -10.07 1.45
CA ASN A 218 -4.27 -9.43 0.14
C ASN A 218 -5.44 -8.50 -0.21
N TYR A 219 -6.68 -8.83 0.15
CA TYR A 219 -7.81 -7.90 -0.07
C TYR A 219 -7.73 -6.66 0.80
N VAL A 220 -7.21 -6.78 2.03
CA VAL A 220 -6.90 -5.64 2.88
C VAL A 220 -5.80 -4.79 2.26
N ASP A 221 -4.74 -5.41 1.74
CA ASP A 221 -3.64 -4.71 1.08
C ASP A 221 -4.10 -3.96 -0.17
N ILE A 222 -4.98 -4.55 -1.00
CA ILE A 222 -5.62 -3.85 -2.13
C ILE A 222 -6.34 -2.57 -1.69
N LEU A 223 -7.11 -2.62 -0.60
CA LEU A 223 -7.85 -1.47 -0.09
C LEU A 223 -6.92 -0.43 0.55
N ASN A 224 -5.92 -0.88 1.32
CA ASN A 224 -4.92 -0.02 1.93
C ASN A 224 -4.05 0.67 0.87
N ASN A 225 -3.78 -0.01 -0.26
CA ASN A 225 -3.09 0.61 -1.39
C ASN A 225 -3.89 1.79 -1.93
N GLU A 226 -5.17 1.59 -2.22
CA GLU A 226 -6.10 2.63 -2.70
C GLU A 226 -6.24 3.80 -1.70
N ILE A 227 -6.31 3.50 -0.40
CA ILE A 227 -6.29 4.53 0.66
C ILE A 227 -4.99 5.33 0.62
N GLY A 228 -3.85 4.64 0.50
CA GLY A 228 -2.52 5.25 0.36
C GLY A 228 -2.46 6.19 -0.84
N GLN A 229 -2.98 5.78 -2.01
CA GLN A 229 -3.02 6.63 -3.21
C GLN A 229 -3.83 7.90 -2.97
N LYS A 230 -5.03 7.78 -2.36
CA LYS A 230 -5.85 8.94 -2.01
C LYS A 230 -5.13 9.89 -1.04
N LEU A 231 -4.44 9.36 -0.03
CA LEU A 231 -3.61 10.15 0.89
C LEU A 231 -2.49 10.84 0.13
N GLY A 232 -1.80 10.12 -0.75
CA GLY A 232 -0.73 10.63 -1.59
C GLY A 232 -1.16 11.81 -2.47
N LEU A 233 -2.33 11.72 -3.12
CA LEU A 233 -2.89 12.84 -3.90
C LEU A 233 -3.13 14.09 -3.03
N LYS A 234 -3.68 13.90 -1.82
CA LYS A 234 -3.92 15.03 -0.90
C LYS A 234 -2.63 15.64 -0.40
N LEU A 235 -1.66 14.82 -0.03
CA LEU A 235 -0.35 15.28 0.43
C LEU A 235 0.42 15.97 -0.69
N LYS A 236 0.31 15.47 -1.92
CA LYS A 236 0.81 16.13 -3.13
C LYS A 236 0.27 17.56 -3.23
N THR A 237 -1.04 17.74 -3.10
CA THR A 237 -1.65 19.08 -3.12
C THR A 237 -1.23 19.92 -1.91
N LYS A 238 -1.25 19.36 -0.70
CA LYS A 238 -0.91 20.09 0.55
C LYS A 238 0.49 20.68 0.51
N TYR A 239 1.46 19.91 0.01
CA TYR A 239 2.86 20.31 -0.04
C TYR A 239 3.29 20.90 -1.39
N GLY A 240 2.36 21.03 -2.35
CA GLY A 240 2.65 21.54 -3.68
C GLY A 240 3.71 20.72 -4.41
N LEU A 241 3.69 19.38 -4.27
CA LEU A 241 4.71 18.53 -4.88
C LEU A 241 4.52 18.45 -6.40
N ASP A 242 5.62 18.63 -7.11
CA ASP A 242 5.76 18.64 -8.56
C ASP A 242 7.07 17.92 -8.99
N GLU A 243 7.36 17.91 -10.28
CA GLU A 243 8.56 17.29 -10.84
C GLU A 243 9.88 17.95 -10.42
N LYS A 244 9.85 19.14 -9.83
CA LYS A 244 11.02 19.89 -9.36
C LYS A 244 11.23 19.77 -7.86
N THR A 245 10.34 19.06 -7.19
CA THR A 245 10.33 18.93 -5.73
C THR A 245 11.56 18.16 -5.26
N ILE A 246 12.27 18.76 -4.31
CA ILE A 246 13.35 18.11 -3.57
C ILE A 246 12.79 17.58 -2.26
N CYS A 247 12.88 16.27 -2.05
CA CYS A 247 12.54 15.61 -0.80
C CYS A 247 13.61 15.93 0.27
N SER A 248 13.44 17.04 0.99
CA SER A 248 14.27 17.36 2.16
C SER A 248 13.86 16.51 3.37
N PRO A 249 14.74 16.33 4.38
CA PRO A 249 14.36 15.69 5.63
C PRO A 249 13.18 16.38 6.32
N SER A 250 13.10 17.71 6.25
CA SER A 250 11.98 18.49 6.79
C SER A 250 10.66 18.18 6.07
N LEU A 251 10.69 18.14 4.73
CA LEU A 251 9.51 17.80 3.94
C LEU A 251 9.04 16.37 4.23
N LEU A 252 9.96 15.40 4.22
CA LEU A 252 9.61 14.00 4.47
C LEU A 252 9.10 13.79 5.91
N THR A 253 9.65 14.51 6.89
CA THR A 253 9.17 14.45 8.28
C THR A 253 7.74 14.97 8.39
N ALA A 254 7.46 16.14 7.82
CA ALA A 254 6.11 16.71 7.83
C ALA A 254 5.11 15.77 7.13
N TYR A 255 5.51 15.20 5.98
CA TYR A 255 4.73 14.24 5.23
C TYR A 255 4.42 12.96 6.04
N LEU A 256 5.41 12.37 6.69
CA LEU A 256 5.24 11.16 7.50
C LEU A 256 4.41 11.42 8.77
N ASN A 257 4.55 12.59 9.38
CA ASN A 257 3.75 12.97 10.56
C ASN A 257 2.28 13.21 10.22
N ASP A 258 1.98 13.67 9.00
CA ASP A 258 0.61 13.71 8.50
C ASP A 258 0.02 12.31 8.30
N LEU A 259 0.80 11.38 7.76
CA LEU A 259 0.40 9.97 7.67
C LEU A 259 0.20 9.35 9.05
N GLN A 260 1.07 9.64 10.02
CA GLN A 260 0.87 9.21 11.42
C GLN A 260 -0.40 9.80 12.02
N SER A 261 -0.69 11.08 11.78
CA SER A 261 -1.92 11.72 12.25
C SER A 261 -3.16 10.99 11.68
N TYR A 262 -3.10 10.61 10.40
CA TYR A 262 -4.12 9.76 9.80
C TYR A 262 -4.20 8.38 10.46
N TYR A 263 -3.08 7.69 10.70
CA TYR A 263 -3.06 6.38 11.35
C TYR A 263 -3.63 6.42 12.77
N MET A 264 -3.28 7.46 13.54
CA MET A 264 -3.79 7.67 14.89
C MET A 264 -5.32 7.77 14.90
N TRP A 265 -5.89 8.54 13.98
CA TRP A 265 -7.34 8.64 13.81
C TRP A 265 -7.97 7.34 13.28
N ALA A 266 -7.38 6.75 12.24
CA ALA A 266 -7.97 5.63 11.52
C ALA A 266 -7.97 4.35 12.36
N LEU A 267 -6.89 4.11 13.11
CA LEU A 267 -6.63 2.90 13.88
C LEU A 267 -6.80 3.10 15.39
N GLU A 268 -7.15 4.32 15.82
CA GLU A 268 -7.42 4.67 17.22
C GLU A 268 -6.23 4.38 18.15
N ILE A 269 -5.04 4.74 17.66
CA ILE A 269 -3.75 4.60 18.37
C ILE A 269 -3.10 5.95 18.58
N GLY A 270 -2.21 6.03 19.56
CA GLY A 270 -1.23 7.11 19.72
C GLY A 270 0.13 6.76 19.11
N MET A 271 0.83 7.76 18.58
CA MET A 271 2.16 7.61 17.99
C MET A 271 3.09 8.78 18.36
N GLU A 272 4.38 8.48 18.55
CA GLU A 272 5.45 9.48 18.60
C GLU A 272 5.76 10.02 17.21
N PRO A 273 5.99 11.34 17.05
CA PRO A 273 6.26 11.94 15.75
C PRO A 273 7.66 11.58 15.23
N PHE A 274 7.80 11.49 13.91
CA PHE A 274 9.10 11.54 13.25
C PHE A 274 9.79 12.89 13.47
N ARG A 275 11.12 12.85 13.44
CA ARG A 275 12.02 14.00 13.48
C ARG A 275 12.90 14.03 12.24
N GLU A 276 13.26 15.24 11.83
CA GLU A 276 14.14 15.46 10.67
C GLU A 276 15.54 14.85 10.86
N THR A 277 15.95 14.68 12.13
CA THR A 277 17.20 14.05 12.52
C THR A 277 17.16 12.53 12.51
N ASP A 278 15.99 11.92 12.33
CA ASP A 278 15.87 10.47 12.37
C ASP A 278 16.65 9.85 11.18
N PRO A 279 17.51 8.84 11.40
CA PRO A 279 18.35 8.30 10.34
C PRO A 279 17.57 7.73 9.15
N VAL A 280 16.36 7.21 9.37
CA VAL A 280 15.51 6.70 8.28
C VAL A 280 15.03 7.83 7.37
N VAL A 281 14.64 8.98 7.95
CA VAL A 281 14.18 10.16 7.21
C VAL A 281 15.30 10.71 6.35
N ILE A 282 16.47 10.98 6.93
CA ILE A 282 17.61 11.57 6.21
C ILE A 282 18.02 10.70 5.02
N LYS A 283 18.06 9.38 5.20
CA LYS A 283 18.49 8.47 4.14
C LYS A 283 17.42 8.27 3.09
N PHE A 284 16.16 8.10 3.49
CA PHE A 284 15.08 7.86 2.54
C PHE A 284 14.83 9.10 1.68
N SER A 285 14.94 10.30 2.25
CA SER A 285 14.82 11.55 1.49
C SER A 285 15.93 11.68 0.43
N LYS A 286 17.18 11.37 0.78
CA LYS A 286 18.31 11.29 -0.17
C LYS A 286 18.08 10.26 -1.26
N LYS A 287 17.56 9.08 -0.89
CA LYS A 287 17.28 7.99 -1.82
C LYS A 287 16.20 8.39 -2.82
N ILE A 288 15.10 9.02 -2.37
CA ILE A 288 14.07 9.57 -3.27
C ILE A 288 14.71 10.56 -4.25
N ASN A 289 15.47 11.55 -3.76
CA ASN A 289 16.06 12.58 -4.62
C ASN A 289 16.97 11.98 -5.68
N SER A 290 17.81 11.00 -5.32
CA SER A 290 18.71 10.35 -6.28
C SER A 290 17.98 9.70 -7.46
N LEU A 291 16.73 9.29 -7.26
CA LEU A 291 15.89 8.66 -8.28
C LEU A 291 15.01 9.66 -9.04
N LEU A 292 14.69 10.80 -8.42
CA LEU A 292 14.01 11.92 -9.09
C LEU A 292 14.97 12.66 -10.03
N GLU A 293 16.25 12.82 -9.63
CA GLU A 293 17.29 13.51 -10.40
C GLU A 293 17.76 12.75 -11.66
N THR A 294 17.43 11.46 -11.82
CA THR A 294 17.89 10.64 -12.96
C THR A 294 17.10 10.87 -14.27
N LEU A 295 16.65 12.10 -14.54
CA LEU A 295 15.96 12.49 -15.79
C LEU A 295 16.86 13.35 -16.69
#